data_AF-A0A3B7PS98-F1
#
_entry.id   AF-A0A3B7PS98-F1
#
_cell.length_a   1.000
_cell.length_b   1.000
_cell.length_c   1.000
_cell.angle_alpha   90.00
_cell.angle_beta   90.00
_cell.angle_gamma   90.00
#
_symmetry.space_group_name_H-M   'P 1'
#
loop_
_entity.id
_entity.type
_entity.pdbx_description
1 polymer ?
#
loop_
_entity_poly.entity_id
_entity_poly.type
_entity_poly.pdbx_seq_one_letter_code
_entity_poly.pdbx_strand_id
1 'polypeptide(L)'
;MFVYKYRGGAFERDLKSLKNNEFWASNTKQLNDPCEGLITSNSYQQQINILKNVFYQHKNNIALIEQSLTNIIDMKDTKLGIFSLSKCYNDELLWAHYADSHKGFCIEYNLEKLLSKQDPKHRFFDIQYSNKIPNFDLSTVINQNDPDKLIKIMLGFKSQRWNYENELRVITENQGSNIYDFRAVTAIYFGLKAPKDDIEQIMQTLQGRNVKYFQMKLKQNSFELEATQIKDKFQTNVKYKYSIAPITELAVDPSTLKLEYQKFSPYLQKLAEIVRREPDCYEVTYIDLSLSKSTPNNPVFFAQYKTQADDFHTQTIHYTTNQIDTEYDQIDDL
;
A
#
# COMPACT_ATOMS: atom_id res chain seq x y z
N MET A 1 10.52 1.15 -1.80
CA MET A 1 10.53 -0.05 -2.67
C MET A 1 9.42 0.07 -3.70
N PHE A 2 9.64 -0.44 -4.92
CA PHE A 2 8.61 -0.52 -5.96
C PHE A 2 8.00 -1.92 -6.03
N VAL A 3 6.70 -1.96 -6.31
CA VAL A 3 5.90 -3.19 -6.41
C VAL A 3 4.91 -3.05 -7.55
N TYR A 4 4.47 -4.18 -8.11
CA TYR A 4 3.88 -4.23 -9.44
C TYR A 4 2.54 -4.94 -9.44
N LYS A 5 1.55 -4.38 -10.15
CA LYS A 5 0.25 -4.99 -10.35
C LYS A 5 -0.08 -5.12 -11.83
N TYR A 6 -0.14 -6.36 -12.31
CA TYR A 6 -0.57 -6.69 -13.66
C TYR A 6 -2.09 -6.63 -13.77
N ARG A 7 -2.58 -6.07 -14.88
CA ARG A 7 -3.99 -5.84 -15.19
C ARG A 7 -4.28 -6.14 -16.65
N GLY A 8 -5.43 -6.73 -16.94
CA GLY A 8 -5.87 -7.11 -18.27
C GLY A 8 -7.25 -7.76 -18.26
N GLY A 9 -7.93 -7.78 -19.42
CA GLY A 9 -9.22 -8.45 -19.63
C GLY A 9 -10.44 -7.68 -19.12
N ALA A 10 -10.27 -6.64 -18.30
CA ALA A 10 -11.35 -5.79 -17.80
C ALA A 10 -10.95 -4.30 -17.77
N PHE A 11 -10.59 -3.77 -18.95
CA PHE A 11 -9.98 -2.45 -19.11
C PHE A 11 -10.77 -1.32 -18.42
N GLU A 12 -12.08 -1.20 -18.66
CA GLU A 12 -12.92 -0.15 -18.07
C GLU A 12 -12.90 -0.14 -16.54
N ARG A 13 -12.93 -1.33 -15.92
CA ARG A 13 -12.83 -1.47 -14.46
C ARG A 13 -11.47 -1.00 -13.96
N ASP A 14 -10.40 -1.45 -14.61
CA ASP A 14 -9.04 -1.15 -14.18
C ASP A 14 -8.69 0.33 -14.39
N LEU A 15 -9.17 0.93 -15.48
CA LEU A 15 -9.06 2.37 -15.76
C LEU A 15 -9.82 3.19 -14.71
N LYS A 16 -11.04 2.77 -14.34
CA LYS A 16 -11.83 3.43 -13.28
C LYS A 16 -11.10 3.40 -11.94
N SER A 17 -10.51 2.27 -11.56
CA SER A 17 -9.70 2.15 -10.35
C SER A 17 -8.50 3.10 -10.36
N LEU A 18 -7.76 3.18 -11.47
CA LEU A 18 -6.67 4.15 -11.63
C LEU A 18 -7.15 5.60 -11.53
N LYS A 19 -8.26 5.93 -12.20
CA LYS A 19 -8.86 7.29 -12.17
C LYS A 19 -9.18 7.72 -10.74
N ASN A 20 -9.74 6.81 -9.95
CA ASN A 20 -10.19 7.06 -8.58
C ASN A 20 -9.06 6.95 -7.55
N ASN A 21 -7.89 6.45 -7.93
CA ASN A 21 -6.77 6.13 -7.03
C ASN A 21 -7.20 5.05 -6.01
N GLU A 22 -7.79 3.97 -6.52
CA GLU A 22 -8.32 2.86 -5.74
C GLU A 22 -7.71 1.52 -6.15
N PHE A 23 -7.50 0.62 -5.20
CA PHE A 23 -7.25 -0.79 -5.46
C PHE A 23 -8.31 -1.68 -4.82
N TRP A 24 -8.63 -2.79 -5.47
CA TRP A 24 -9.51 -3.81 -4.93
C TRP A 24 -8.71 -4.87 -4.17
N ALA A 25 -9.07 -5.10 -2.91
CA ALA A 25 -8.57 -6.18 -2.07
C ALA A 25 -9.60 -7.31 -2.02
N SER A 26 -9.24 -8.48 -2.55
CA SER A 26 -10.11 -9.66 -2.67
C SER A 26 -10.04 -10.56 -1.44
N ASN A 27 -11.05 -11.39 -1.18
CA ASN A 27 -10.84 -12.54 -0.29
C ASN A 27 -10.19 -13.71 -1.04
N THR A 28 -9.78 -14.73 -0.30
CA THR A 28 -9.21 -15.99 -0.83
C THR A 28 -10.07 -16.67 -1.90
N LYS A 29 -11.41 -16.63 -1.77
CA LYS A 29 -12.35 -17.29 -2.70
C LYS A 29 -12.41 -16.62 -4.08
N GLN A 30 -11.93 -15.38 -4.19
CA GLN A 30 -11.90 -14.62 -5.44
C GLN A 30 -10.53 -14.63 -6.12
N LEU A 31 -9.51 -15.18 -5.47
CA LEU A 31 -8.18 -15.33 -6.06
C LEU A 31 -8.16 -16.51 -7.05
N ASN A 32 -7.18 -16.50 -7.95
CA ASN A 32 -7.11 -17.45 -9.05
C ASN A 32 -6.52 -18.82 -8.66
N ASP A 33 -5.75 -18.90 -7.58
CA ASP A 33 -5.18 -20.15 -7.09
C ASP A 33 -6.16 -20.82 -6.09
N PRO A 34 -6.64 -22.05 -6.35
CA PRO A 34 -7.52 -22.76 -5.42
C PRO A 34 -6.83 -23.14 -4.10
N CYS A 35 -5.50 -23.04 -4.02
CA CYS A 35 -4.73 -23.29 -2.81
C CYS A 35 -4.59 -22.05 -1.90
N GLU A 36 -5.26 -20.95 -2.22
CA GLU A 36 -5.16 -19.70 -1.46
C GLU A 36 -5.69 -19.83 -0.03
N GLY A 37 -4.80 -19.52 0.92
CA GLY A 37 -5.09 -19.59 2.36
C GLY A 37 -5.40 -20.99 2.89
N LEU A 38 -4.88 -22.04 2.25
CA LEU A 38 -4.92 -23.39 2.80
C LEU A 38 -4.06 -23.50 4.07
N ILE A 39 -4.67 -23.99 5.14
CA ILE A 39 -4.00 -24.31 6.40
C ILE A 39 -4.46 -25.69 6.88
N THR A 40 -3.59 -26.44 7.56
CA THR A 40 -4.02 -27.67 8.25
C THR A 40 -4.42 -27.34 9.69
N SER A 41 -5.56 -27.90 10.11
CA SER A 41 -6.15 -27.69 11.44
C SER A 41 -5.88 -28.83 12.43
N ASN A 42 -5.27 -29.94 11.97
CA ASN A 42 -5.14 -31.16 12.75
C ASN A 42 -4.48 -30.94 14.12
N SER A 43 -3.43 -30.12 14.20
CA SER A 43 -2.71 -29.90 15.47
C SER A 43 -3.53 -29.14 16.49
N TYR A 44 -4.15 -28.01 16.14
CA TYR A 44 -4.99 -27.30 17.11
C TYR A 44 -6.23 -28.12 17.50
N GLN A 45 -6.81 -28.89 16.57
CA GLN A 45 -7.95 -29.76 16.88
C GLN A 45 -7.58 -30.85 17.88
N GLN A 46 -6.41 -31.48 17.73
CA GLN A 46 -5.88 -32.44 18.70
C GLN A 46 -5.67 -31.77 20.07
N GLN A 47 -5.09 -30.57 20.10
CA GLN A 47 -4.87 -29.81 21.34
C GLN A 47 -6.19 -29.44 22.03
N ILE A 48 -7.20 -28.97 21.28
CA ILE A 48 -8.53 -28.67 21.80
C ILE A 48 -9.20 -29.93 22.37
N ASN A 49 -9.06 -31.09 21.70
CA ASN A 49 -9.62 -32.35 22.20
C ASN A 49 -8.95 -32.79 23.50
N ILE A 50 -7.62 -32.64 23.63
CA ILE A 50 -6.90 -32.88 24.89
C ILE A 50 -7.44 -31.95 25.99
N LEU A 51 -7.60 -30.65 25.70
CA LEU A 51 -8.16 -29.69 26.67
C LEU A 51 -9.58 -30.06 27.08
N LYS A 52 -10.44 -30.48 26.15
CA LYS A 52 -11.82 -30.94 26.45
C LYS A 52 -11.83 -32.16 27.36
N ASN A 53 -10.87 -33.07 27.22
CA ASN A 53 -10.78 -34.27 28.04
C ASN A 53 -10.25 -33.96 29.45
N VAL A 54 -9.22 -33.12 29.56
CA VAL A 54 -8.63 -32.72 30.85
C VAL A 54 -9.61 -31.85 31.65
N PHE A 55 -10.23 -30.87 31.02
CA PHE A 55 -11.17 -29.94 31.63
C PHE A 55 -12.61 -30.29 31.29
N TYR A 56 -12.99 -31.56 31.48
CA TYR A 56 -14.30 -32.10 31.07
C TYR A 56 -15.51 -31.32 31.63
N GLN A 57 -15.40 -30.76 32.84
CA GLN A 57 -16.44 -29.93 33.46
C GLN A 57 -16.65 -28.58 32.74
N HIS A 58 -15.64 -28.12 31.98
CA HIS A 58 -15.65 -26.86 31.23
C HIS A 58 -15.71 -27.07 29.71
N LYS A 59 -16.13 -28.25 29.25
CA LYS A 59 -16.18 -28.61 27.82
C LYS A 59 -16.93 -27.58 26.97
N ASN A 60 -18.01 -26.98 27.50
CA ASN A 60 -18.78 -25.95 26.80
C ASN A 60 -17.95 -24.67 26.58
N ASN A 61 -17.19 -24.22 27.58
CA ASN A 61 -16.32 -23.05 27.44
C ASN A 61 -15.21 -23.30 26.42
N ILE A 62 -14.65 -24.52 26.39
CA ILE A 62 -13.62 -24.89 25.40
C ILE A 62 -14.22 -24.98 23.98
N ALA A 63 -15.48 -25.41 23.85
CA ALA A 63 -16.17 -25.38 22.56
C ALA A 63 -16.37 -23.94 22.05
N LEU A 64 -16.65 -22.98 22.94
CA LEU A 64 -16.72 -21.56 22.56
C LEU A 64 -15.36 -21.03 22.06
N ILE A 65 -14.24 -21.44 22.69
CA ILE A 65 -12.89 -21.08 22.24
C ILE A 65 -12.61 -21.67 20.86
N GLU A 66 -12.92 -22.95 20.64
CA GLU A 66 -12.77 -23.61 19.34
C GLU A 66 -13.59 -22.92 18.24
N GLN A 67 -14.84 -22.53 18.55
CA GLN A 67 -15.68 -21.76 17.63
C GLN A 67 -15.07 -20.39 17.32
N SER A 68 -14.52 -19.71 18.33
CA SER A 68 -13.87 -18.41 18.16
C SER A 68 -12.63 -18.50 17.27
N LEU A 69 -11.81 -19.54 17.44
CA LEU A 69 -10.66 -19.82 16.58
C LEU A 69 -11.08 -20.10 15.14
N THR A 70 -12.16 -20.89 14.96
CA THR A 70 -12.72 -21.20 13.64
C THR A 70 -13.20 -19.91 12.96
N ASN A 71 -13.95 -19.07 13.67
CA ASN A 71 -14.39 -17.78 13.15
C ASN A 71 -13.21 -16.88 12.72
N ILE A 72 -12.13 -16.85 13.49
CA ILE A 72 -10.92 -16.08 13.15
C ILE A 72 -10.27 -16.62 11.87
N ILE A 73 -10.16 -17.95 11.73
CA ILE A 73 -9.64 -18.58 10.51
C ILE A 73 -10.53 -18.22 9.30
N ASP A 74 -11.85 -18.28 9.47
CA ASP A 74 -12.83 -18.00 8.42
C ASP A 74 -12.84 -16.52 7.99
N MET A 75 -12.27 -15.60 8.79
CA MET A 75 -12.13 -14.20 8.40
C MET A 75 -11.34 -14.03 7.10
N LYS A 76 -10.40 -14.92 6.77
CA LYS A 76 -9.66 -14.86 5.50
C LYS A 76 -10.55 -15.01 4.26
N ASP A 77 -11.70 -15.67 4.43
CA ASP A 77 -12.66 -15.96 3.35
C ASP A 77 -13.86 -15.01 3.36
N THR A 78 -14.10 -14.30 4.46
CA THR A 78 -15.36 -13.56 4.71
C THR A 78 -15.18 -12.08 5.00
N LYS A 79 -14.01 -11.69 5.51
CA LYS A 79 -13.76 -10.32 5.97
C LYS A 79 -12.50 -9.73 5.37
N LEU A 80 -11.34 -10.35 5.56
CA LEU A 80 -10.05 -9.77 5.18
C LEU A 80 -9.95 -9.57 3.67
N GLY A 81 -9.31 -8.47 3.28
CA GLY A 81 -8.95 -8.22 1.88
C GLY A 81 -7.48 -8.52 1.62
N ILE A 82 -7.20 -8.99 0.41
CA ILE A 82 -5.90 -9.41 -0.09
C ILE A 82 -5.62 -8.64 -1.37
N PHE A 83 -4.54 -7.86 -1.37
CA PHE A 83 -4.02 -7.21 -2.55
C PHE A 83 -2.63 -7.76 -2.88
N SER A 84 -2.60 -8.69 -3.83
CA SER A 84 -1.38 -9.34 -4.33
C SER A 84 -0.61 -8.43 -5.27
N LEU A 85 0.67 -8.21 -4.99
CA LEU A 85 1.61 -7.43 -5.79
C LEU A 85 2.83 -8.29 -6.11
N SER A 86 3.48 -8.05 -7.23
CA SER A 86 4.78 -8.66 -7.57
C SER A 86 5.91 -7.68 -7.29
N LYS A 87 7.12 -8.19 -7.05
CA LYS A 87 8.35 -7.37 -7.05
C LYS A 87 9.01 -7.29 -8.44
N CYS A 88 8.45 -7.92 -9.46
CA CYS A 88 9.00 -7.97 -10.82
C CYS A 88 7.98 -7.44 -11.84
N TYR A 89 8.43 -6.59 -12.77
CA TYR A 89 7.59 -6.06 -13.88
C TYR A 89 7.79 -6.78 -15.22
N ASN A 90 8.82 -7.63 -15.33
CA ASN A 90 9.28 -8.22 -16.58
C ASN A 90 9.15 -9.75 -16.63
N ASP A 91 8.43 -10.37 -15.69
CA ASP A 91 8.19 -11.81 -15.70
C ASP A 91 7.19 -12.20 -16.79
N GLU A 92 7.62 -13.06 -17.72
CA GLU A 92 6.83 -13.45 -18.89
C GLU A 92 5.52 -14.19 -18.53
N LEU A 93 5.52 -14.98 -17.45
CA LEU A 93 4.34 -15.72 -17.01
C LEU A 93 3.33 -14.78 -16.37
N LEU A 94 3.77 -13.78 -15.61
CA LEU A 94 2.89 -12.75 -15.06
C LEU A 94 2.19 -11.96 -16.18
N TRP A 95 2.93 -11.59 -17.23
CA TRP A 95 2.32 -10.94 -18.40
C TRP A 95 1.32 -11.84 -19.13
N ALA A 96 1.64 -13.13 -19.28
CA ALA A 96 0.76 -14.10 -19.93
C ALA A 96 -0.55 -14.31 -19.13
N HIS A 97 -0.45 -14.48 -17.82
CA HIS A 97 -1.57 -14.83 -16.95
C HIS A 97 -2.42 -13.63 -16.50
N TYR A 98 -1.79 -12.51 -16.14
CA TYR A 98 -2.48 -11.41 -15.45
C TYR A 98 -2.63 -10.13 -16.27
N ALA A 99 -1.94 -10.04 -17.41
CA ALA A 99 -2.04 -8.89 -18.32
C ALA A 99 -2.64 -9.27 -19.68
N ASP A 100 -3.67 -10.14 -19.65
CA ASP A 100 -4.44 -10.56 -20.83
C ASP A 100 -3.56 -10.97 -22.02
N SER A 101 -2.65 -11.92 -21.79
CA SER A 101 -1.70 -12.38 -22.81
C SER A 101 -0.92 -11.24 -23.47
N HIS A 102 -0.37 -10.34 -22.64
CA HIS A 102 0.38 -9.13 -23.03
C HIS A 102 -0.43 -8.01 -23.71
N LYS A 103 -1.77 -8.04 -23.69
CA LYS A 103 -2.62 -6.93 -24.17
C LYS A 103 -2.91 -5.89 -23.08
N GLY A 104 -2.73 -6.27 -21.83
CA GLY A 104 -2.95 -5.40 -20.68
C GLY A 104 -1.74 -4.53 -20.35
N PHE A 105 -1.66 -4.14 -19.07
CA PHE A 105 -0.62 -3.27 -18.55
C PHE A 105 -0.21 -3.68 -17.13
N CYS A 106 0.90 -3.15 -16.65
CA CYS A 106 1.41 -3.36 -15.31
C CYS A 106 1.61 -1.99 -14.64
N ILE A 107 1.05 -1.85 -13.45
CA ILE A 107 1.11 -0.64 -12.63
C ILE A 107 2.28 -0.77 -11.66
N GLU A 108 3.19 0.20 -11.65
CA GLU A 108 4.22 0.31 -10.64
C GLU A 108 3.75 1.24 -9.53
N TYR A 109 3.81 0.71 -8.31
CA TYR A 109 3.54 1.45 -7.09
C TYR A 109 4.82 1.68 -6.29
N ASN A 110 5.01 2.89 -5.80
CA ASN A 110 5.81 3.12 -4.61
C ASN A 110 5.05 2.56 -3.40
N LEU A 111 5.58 1.50 -2.76
CA LEU A 111 4.89 0.81 -1.67
C LEU A 111 4.61 1.70 -0.46
N GLU A 112 5.53 2.61 -0.12
CA GLU A 112 5.37 3.49 1.04
C GLU A 112 4.19 4.44 0.84
N LYS A 113 4.09 5.08 -0.34
CA LYS A 113 2.96 5.94 -0.71
C LYS A 113 1.65 5.16 -0.91
N LEU A 114 1.73 3.91 -1.37
CA LEU A 114 0.56 3.03 -1.47
C LEU A 114 -0.05 2.75 -0.09
N LEU A 115 0.81 2.60 0.92
CA LEU A 115 0.43 2.29 2.31
C LEU A 115 0.20 3.53 3.19
N SER A 116 0.59 4.73 2.77
CA SER A 116 0.58 5.93 3.61
C SER A 116 -0.81 6.37 4.09
N LYS A 117 -1.85 6.08 3.31
CA LYS A 117 -3.26 6.40 3.62
C LYS A 117 -4.06 5.21 4.15
N GLN A 118 -3.38 4.11 4.47
CA GLN A 118 -4.03 2.87 4.88
C GLN A 118 -4.24 2.80 6.39
N ASP A 119 -5.23 2.00 6.81
CA ASP A 119 -5.49 1.74 8.23
C ASP A 119 -4.20 1.17 8.89
N PRO A 120 -3.80 1.64 10.09
CA PRO A 120 -2.68 1.09 10.84
C PRO A 120 -2.74 -0.43 11.09
N LYS A 121 -3.92 -1.05 10.95
CA LYS A 121 -4.15 -2.50 11.01
C LYS A 121 -3.79 -3.23 9.72
N HIS A 122 -3.56 -2.52 8.60
CA HIS A 122 -3.12 -3.16 7.38
C HIS A 122 -1.73 -3.78 7.60
N ARG A 123 -1.52 -4.93 6.97
CA ARG A 123 -0.27 -5.68 7.04
C ARG A 123 0.29 -5.85 5.65
N PHE A 124 1.60 -5.94 5.55
CA PHE A 124 2.23 -6.35 4.31
C PHE A 124 3.42 -7.25 4.58
N PHE A 125 3.57 -8.28 3.76
CA PHE A 125 4.64 -9.24 3.89
C PHE A 125 4.87 -9.99 2.58
N ASP A 126 6.07 -10.53 2.47
CA ASP A 126 6.45 -11.42 1.38
C ASP A 126 5.81 -12.79 1.56
N ILE A 127 5.45 -13.41 0.44
CA ILE A 127 4.93 -14.77 0.43
C ILE A 127 6.04 -15.79 0.59
N GLN A 128 5.78 -16.74 1.49
CA GLN A 128 6.60 -17.92 1.69
C GLN A 128 6.12 -19.03 0.76
N TYR A 129 6.96 -19.38 -0.20
CA TYR A 129 6.68 -20.45 -1.13
C TYR A 129 7.06 -21.80 -0.53
N SER A 130 6.14 -22.76 -0.58
CA SER A 130 6.30 -24.05 0.07
C SER A 130 5.54 -25.15 -0.68
N ASN A 131 6.05 -26.38 -0.63
CA ASN A 131 5.33 -27.58 -1.05
C ASN A 131 4.55 -28.24 0.09
N LYS A 132 4.60 -27.66 1.30
CA LYS A 132 3.90 -28.11 2.50
C LYS A 132 2.88 -27.06 2.90
N ILE A 133 1.66 -27.50 3.18
CA ILE A 133 0.61 -26.65 3.72
C ILE A 133 1.01 -26.22 5.14
N PRO A 134 0.90 -24.92 5.49
CA PRO A 134 1.20 -24.45 6.84
C PRO A 134 0.22 -25.06 7.85
N ASN A 135 0.74 -25.42 9.01
CA ASN A 135 -0.05 -26.02 10.08
C ASN A 135 -0.39 -24.99 11.15
N PHE A 136 -1.67 -24.89 11.49
CA PHE A 136 -2.15 -24.02 12.54
C PHE A 136 -2.14 -24.73 13.89
N ASP A 137 -1.52 -24.09 14.86
CA ASP A 137 -1.29 -24.59 16.23
C ASP A 137 -1.72 -23.52 17.25
N LEU A 138 -2.26 -23.91 18.41
CA LEU A 138 -2.73 -22.94 19.42
C LEU A 138 -1.62 -22.00 19.90
N SER A 139 -0.36 -22.45 19.92
CA SER A 139 0.80 -21.61 20.27
C SER A 139 0.98 -20.42 19.31
N THR A 140 0.44 -20.49 18.10
CA THR A 140 0.43 -19.39 17.12
C THR A 140 -0.36 -18.19 17.64
N VAL A 141 -1.44 -18.43 18.37
CA VAL A 141 -2.31 -17.39 18.94
C VAL A 141 -1.75 -16.88 20.27
N ILE A 142 -1.12 -17.77 21.04
CA ILE A 142 -0.70 -17.49 22.42
C ILE A 142 0.68 -16.83 22.47
N ASN A 143 1.59 -17.15 21.54
CA ASN A 143 2.96 -16.63 21.55
C ASN A 143 3.08 -15.33 20.71
N GLN A 144 3.23 -14.20 21.40
CA GLN A 144 3.10 -12.84 20.84
C GLN A 144 4.41 -12.22 20.32
N ASN A 145 5.48 -12.99 20.12
CA ASN A 145 6.74 -12.43 19.62
C ASN A 145 6.60 -11.78 18.22
N ASP A 146 5.60 -12.20 17.43
CA ASP A 146 5.21 -11.58 16.16
C ASP A 146 3.68 -11.38 16.15
N PRO A 147 3.18 -10.13 16.25
CA PRO A 147 1.74 -9.86 16.28
C PRO A 147 1.01 -10.28 14.99
N ASP A 148 1.74 -10.48 13.89
CA ASP A 148 1.18 -10.81 12.58
C ASP A 148 1.28 -12.31 12.24
N LYS A 149 1.83 -13.11 13.15
CA LYS A 149 2.10 -14.54 12.92
C LYS A 149 0.87 -15.30 12.44
N LEU A 150 -0.29 -15.03 13.04
CA LEU A 150 -1.55 -15.67 12.67
C LEU A 150 -1.95 -15.36 11.23
N ILE A 151 -1.91 -14.07 10.84
CA ILE A 151 -2.24 -13.63 9.49
C ILE A 151 -1.24 -14.21 8.49
N LYS A 152 0.06 -14.23 8.82
CA LYS A 152 1.10 -14.83 7.96
C LYS A 152 0.89 -16.34 7.77
N ILE A 153 0.47 -17.08 8.79
CA ILE A 153 0.13 -18.50 8.64
C ILE A 153 -1.09 -18.67 7.72
N MET A 154 -2.11 -17.83 7.89
CA MET A 154 -3.35 -17.93 7.11
C MET A 154 -3.20 -17.49 5.65
N LEU A 155 -2.37 -16.49 5.37
CA LEU A 155 -2.35 -15.78 4.09
C LEU A 155 -0.95 -15.54 3.51
N GLY A 156 0.10 -16.00 4.18
CA GLY A 156 1.51 -15.78 3.81
C GLY A 156 2.18 -16.95 3.12
N PHE A 157 1.43 -17.99 2.72
CA PHE A 157 1.98 -19.16 2.06
C PHE A 157 1.31 -19.41 0.71
N LYS A 158 2.11 -19.87 -0.26
CA LYS A 158 1.64 -20.31 -1.58
C LYS A 158 2.46 -21.50 -2.07
N SER A 159 1.94 -22.25 -3.04
CA SER A 159 2.68 -23.38 -3.62
C SER A 159 4.01 -22.91 -4.23
N GLN A 160 5.05 -23.74 -4.12
CA GLN A 160 6.36 -23.49 -4.74
C GLN A 160 6.27 -23.20 -6.25
N ARG A 161 5.23 -23.71 -6.92
CA ARG A 161 5.00 -23.47 -8.35
C ARG A 161 4.80 -21.99 -8.69
N TRP A 162 4.30 -21.19 -7.75
CA TRP A 162 4.04 -19.76 -7.95
C TRP A 162 5.21 -18.86 -7.52
N ASN A 163 6.39 -19.43 -7.21
CA ASN A 163 7.54 -18.65 -6.72
C ASN A 163 8.00 -17.56 -7.70
N TYR A 164 7.76 -17.73 -9.00
CA TYR A 164 8.07 -16.72 -10.01
C TYR A 164 7.28 -15.41 -9.82
N GLU A 165 6.13 -15.44 -9.14
CA GLU A 165 5.34 -14.23 -8.89
C GLU A 165 6.09 -13.23 -8.01
N ASN A 166 7.04 -13.69 -7.18
CA ASN A 166 7.79 -12.87 -6.23
C ASN A 166 6.84 -11.94 -5.45
N GLU A 167 5.82 -12.56 -4.85
CA GLU A 167 4.60 -11.91 -4.38
C GLU A 167 4.83 -11.24 -3.02
N LEU A 168 4.37 -9.99 -2.93
CA LEU A 168 4.14 -9.26 -1.69
C LEU A 168 2.63 -9.04 -1.55
N ARG A 169 2.06 -9.39 -0.40
CA ARG A 169 0.65 -9.13 -0.11
C ARG A 169 0.49 -7.93 0.77
N VAL A 170 -0.52 -7.12 0.46
CA VAL A 170 -1.12 -6.18 1.41
C VAL A 170 -2.43 -6.81 1.90
N ILE A 171 -2.59 -6.93 3.22
CA ILE A 171 -3.78 -7.44 3.88
C ILE A 171 -4.55 -6.27 4.48
N THR A 172 -5.79 -6.09 4.05
CA THR A 172 -6.68 -5.03 4.51
C THR A 172 -7.68 -5.56 5.53
N GLU A 173 -8.18 -4.69 6.44
CA GLU A 173 -9.13 -5.12 7.48
C GLU A 173 -10.42 -5.69 6.86
N ASN A 174 -10.85 -5.11 5.74
CA ASN A 174 -12.02 -5.54 4.99
C ASN A 174 -11.66 -5.72 3.50
N GLN A 175 -12.26 -6.73 2.87
CA GLN A 175 -12.29 -6.87 1.42
C GLN A 175 -13.02 -5.67 0.79
N GLY A 176 -12.61 -5.30 -0.41
CA GLY A 176 -13.26 -4.24 -1.17
C GLY A 176 -12.30 -3.17 -1.69
N SER A 177 -12.87 -2.01 -2.01
CA SER A 177 -12.10 -0.88 -2.54
C SER A 177 -11.35 -0.15 -1.42
N ASN A 178 -10.08 0.14 -1.66
CA ASN A 178 -9.21 0.89 -0.77
C ASN A 178 -8.60 2.05 -1.55
N ILE A 179 -8.67 3.26 -0.99
CA ILE A 179 -8.12 4.47 -1.59
C ILE A 179 -6.62 4.54 -1.26
N TYR A 180 -5.81 5.03 -2.19
CA TYR A 180 -4.40 5.29 -1.99
C TYR A 180 -4.01 6.70 -2.46
N ASP A 181 -2.86 7.19 -2.03
CA ASP A 181 -2.30 8.45 -2.52
C ASP A 181 -1.98 8.33 -4.02
N PHE A 182 -2.53 9.18 -4.89
CA PHE A 182 -2.31 9.07 -6.34
C PHE A 182 -0.83 9.03 -6.73
N ARG A 183 0.05 9.65 -5.92
CA ARG A 183 1.51 9.67 -6.09
C ARG A 183 2.15 8.30 -5.88
N ALA A 184 1.40 7.31 -5.39
CA ALA A 184 1.83 5.93 -5.28
C ALA A 184 2.05 5.31 -6.66
N VAL A 185 1.26 5.66 -7.68
CA VAL A 185 1.50 5.17 -9.05
C VAL A 185 2.64 5.99 -9.67
N THR A 186 3.79 5.36 -9.89
CA THR A 186 4.99 6.03 -10.42
C THR A 186 5.22 5.74 -11.89
N ALA A 187 4.81 4.57 -12.37
CA ALA A 187 4.92 4.19 -13.76
C ALA A 187 3.82 3.23 -14.21
N ILE A 188 3.52 3.24 -15.51
CA ILE A 188 2.73 2.22 -16.20
C ILE A 188 3.59 1.59 -17.29
N TYR A 189 3.60 0.27 -17.32
CA TYR A 189 4.23 -0.55 -18.34
C TYR A 189 3.12 -1.14 -19.20
N PHE A 190 3.16 -0.93 -20.51
CA PHE A 190 2.19 -1.48 -21.46
C PHE A 190 2.73 -2.78 -22.05
N GLY A 191 1.87 -3.81 -22.13
CA GLY A 191 2.24 -5.11 -22.68
C GLY A 191 2.60 -5.03 -24.16
N LEU A 192 3.30 -6.05 -24.66
CA LEU A 192 3.81 -6.11 -26.05
C LEU A 192 2.69 -5.94 -27.10
N LYS A 193 1.46 -6.31 -26.74
CA LYS A 193 0.27 -6.31 -27.60
C LYS A 193 -0.78 -5.31 -27.11
N ALA A 194 -0.41 -4.36 -26.24
CA ALA A 194 -1.33 -3.38 -25.71
C ALA A 194 -1.96 -2.54 -26.85
N PRO A 195 -3.29 -2.44 -26.93
CA PRO A 195 -3.96 -1.60 -27.91
C PRO A 195 -3.55 -0.13 -27.77
N LYS A 196 -3.36 0.56 -28.89
CA LYS A 196 -2.99 1.99 -28.88
C LYS A 196 -4.03 2.86 -28.17
N ASP A 197 -5.31 2.54 -28.35
CA ASP A 197 -6.41 3.28 -27.75
C ASP A 197 -6.40 3.14 -26.20
N ASP A 198 -6.10 1.94 -25.69
CA ASP A 198 -5.95 1.68 -24.25
C ASP A 198 -4.79 2.47 -23.65
N ILE A 199 -3.65 2.50 -24.36
CA ILE A 199 -2.47 3.29 -23.97
C ILE A 199 -2.83 4.77 -23.85
N GLU A 200 -3.50 5.32 -24.88
CA GLU A 200 -3.88 6.73 -24.91
C GLU A 200 -4.89 7.08 -23.81
N GLN A 201 -5.90 6.24 -23.59
CA GLN A 201 -6.89 6.42 -22.52
C GLN A 201 -6.27 6.40 -21.13
N ILE A 202 -5.31 5.51 -20.87
CA ILE A 202 -4.58 5.47 -19.60
C ILE A 202 -3.75 6.75 -19.42
N MET A 203 -2.97 7.14 -20.44
CA MET A 203 -2.15 8.35 -20.36
C MET A 203 -2.99 9.60 -20.11
N GLN A 204 -4.10 9.74 -20.84
CA GLN A 204 -5.04 10.85 -20.66
C GLN A 204 -5.67 10.83 -19.26
N THR A 205 -6.10 9.66 -18.78
CA THR A 205 -6.72 9.52 -17.45
C THR A 205 -5.75 9.90 -16.33
N LEU A 206 -4.46 9.58 -16.48
CA LEU A 206 -3.40 9.81 -15.51
C LEU A 206 -2.67 11.15 -15.66
N GLN A 207 -3.11 12.01 -16.58
CA GLN A 207 -2.55 13.33 -16.82
C GLN A 207 -2.35 14.14 -15.52
N GLY A 208 -1.23 14.86 -15.44
CA GLY A 208 -0.89 15.74 -14.31
C GLY A 208 -0.41 15.03 -13.04
N ARG A 209 -0.34 13.69 -13.03
CA ARG A 209 0.14 12.89 -11.88
C ARG A 209 1.64 12.56 -11.90
N ASN A 210 2.37 13.03 -12.92
CA ASN A 210 3.81 12.76 -13.11
C ASN A 210 4.14 11.25 -13.24
N VAL A 211 3.27 10.49 -13.90
CA VAL A 211 3.45 9.05 -14.17
C VAL A 211 4.36 8.84 -15.37
N LYS A 212 5.33 7.93 -15.26
CA LYS A 212 6.18 7.51 -16.39
C LYS A 212 5.53 6.38 -17.17
N TYR A 213 5.77 6.33 -18.47
CA TYR A 213 5.18 5.32 -19.35
C TYR A 213 6.24 4.50 -20.06
N PHE A 214 6.04 3.20 -20.11
CA PHE A 214 6.96 2.25 -20.74
C PHE A 214 6.20 1.29 -21.64
N GLN A 215 6.84 0.88 -22.73
CA GLN A 215 6.38 -0.20 -23.60
C GLN A 215 7.28 -1.41 -23.40
N MET A 216 6.68 -2.55 -23.05
CA MET A 216 7.40 -3.82 -22.98
C MET A 216 7.77 -4.32 -24.38
N LYS A 217 8.95 -4.93 -24.50
CA LYS A 217 9.48 -5.54 -25.72
C LYS A 217 10.20 -6.84 -25.40
N LEU A 218 10.28 -7.73 -26.38
CA LEU A 218 11.15 -8.90 -26.31
C LEU A 218 12.59 -8.45 -26.52
N LYS A 219 13.49 -8.82 -25.60
CA LYS A 219 14.90 -8.53 -25.72
C LYS A 219 15.52 -9.37 -26.84
N GLN A 220 16.41 -8.77 -27.63
CA GLN A 220 17.03 -9.45 -28.76
C GLN A 220 17.82 -10.68 -28.30
N ASN A 221 17.65 -11.81 -28.98
CA ASN A 221 18.32 -13.09 -28.69
C ASN A 221 18.13 -13.60 -27.24
N SER A 222 17.00 -13.30 -26.61
CA SER A 222 16.66 -13.74 -25.25
C SER A 222 15.17 -14.07 -25.13
N PHE A 223 14.79 -14.83 -24.10
CA PHE A 223 13.39 -15.00 -23.67
C PHE A 223 12.92 -13.86 -22.75
N GLU A 224 13.84 -13.02 -22.29
CA GLU A 224 13.53 -11.93 -21.36
C GLU A 224 12.77 -10.77 -22.01
N LEU A 225 11.97 -10.10 -21.19
CA LEU A 225 11.32 -8.84 -21.55
C LEU A 225 12.11 -7.65 -21.02
N GLU A 226 12.12 -6.56 -21.79
CA GLU A 226 12.67 -5.27 -21.39
C GLU A 226 11.67 -4.15 -21.60
N ALA A 227 11.79 -3.09 -20.80
CA ALA A 227 10.94 -1.91 -20.88
C ALA A 227 11.65 -0.77 -21.61
N THR A 228 11.03 -0.20 -22.64
CA THR A 228 11.49 1.06 -23.26
C THR A 228 10.58 2.20 -22.82
N GLN A 229 11.14 3.27 -22.26
CA GLN A 229 10.33 4.45 -21.93
C GLN A 229 9.74 5.07 -23.19
N ILE A 230 8.46 5.45 -23.12
CA ILE A 230 7.73 6.15 -24.18
C ILE A 230 7.30 7.54 -23.70
N LYS A 231 7.15 8.47 -24.64
CA LYS A 231 6.75 9.84 -24.34
C LYS A 231 5.28 9.86 -23.90
N ASP A 232 4.99 10.63 -22.85
CA ASP A 232 3.62 10.99 -22.48
C ASP A 232 3.01 11.89 -23.56
N LYS A 233 1.94 11.42 -24.20
CA LYS A 233 1.20 12.16 -25.24
C LYS A 233 0.32 13.28 -24.66
N PHE A 234 0.01 13.21 -23.37
CA PHE A 234 -0.90 14.12 -22.67
C PHE A 234 -0.19 14.91 -21.58
N GLN A 235 1.11 15.15 -21.73
CA GLN A 235 1.89 15.96 -20.80
C GLN A 235 1.22 17.33 -20.59
N THR A 236 1.12 17.76 -19.33
CA THR A 236 0.51 19.03 -18.95
C THR A 236 1.28 19.67 -17.81
N ASN A 237 1.16 20.99 -17.68
CA ASN A 237 1.64 21.74 -16.52
C ASN A 237 0.59 21.78 -15.39
N VAL A 238 -0.66 21.35 -15.67
CA VAL A 238 -1.72 21.27 -14.66
C VAL A 238 -1.49 20.05 -13.78
N LYS A 239 -1.08 20.29 -12.54
CA LYS A 239 -0.85 19.25 -11.53
C LYS A 239 -2.19 18.67 -11.05
N TYR A 240 -2.30 17.34 -11.00
CA TYR A 240 -3.50 16.65 -10.54
C TYR A 240 -3.73 16.88 -9.04
N LYS A 241 -4.96 17.26 -8.66
CA LYS A 241 -5.34 17.63 -7.28
C LYS A 241 -4.41 18.65 -6.64
N TYR A 242 -4.02 19.67 -7.40
CA TYR A 242 -3.20 20.76 -6.91
C TYR A 242 -4.04 21.90 -6.33
N SER A 243 -3.69 22.35 -5.15
CA SER A 243 -4.29 23.51 -4.49
C SER A 243 -3.28 24.14 -3.54
N ILE A 244 -3.45 25.42 -3.25
CA ILE A 244 -2.68 26.14 -2.23
C ILE A 244 -3.66 26.49 -1.12
N ALA A 245 -3.70 25.67 -0.07
CA ALA A 245 -4.57 25.85 1.08
C ALA A 245 -4.18 27.11 1.89
N PRO A 246 -5.11 27.74 2.63
CA PRO A 246 -4.76 28.76 3.60
C PRO A 246 -3.90 28.21 4.75
N ILE A 247 -3.15 29.12 5.38
CA ILE A 247 -2.44 28.88 6.65
C ILE A 247 -3.18 29.73 7.70
N THR A 248 -3.62 29.11 8.79
CA THR A 248 -4.28 29.81 9.90
C THR A 248 -3.34 30.85 10.52
N GLU A 249 -3.90 31.96 11.00
CA GLU A 249 -3.14 32.96 11.74
C GLU A 249 -2.41 32.31 12.93
N LEU A 250 -1.13 32.63 13.12
CA LEU A 250 -0.25 32.05 14.16
C LEU A 250 0.02 30.54 14.03
N ALA A 251 -0.38 29.87 12.94
CA ALA A 251 0.01 28.47 12.70
C ALA A 251 1.53 28.30 12.56
N VAL A 252 2.23 29.37 12.16
CA VAL A 252 3.70 29.44 12.04
C VAL A 252 4.21 30.49 13.01
N ASP A 253 4.73 30.06 14.15
CA ASP A 253 5.27 30.96 15.17
C ASP A 253 6.71 30.55 15.58
N PRO A 254 7.74 31.19 15.01
CA PRO A 254 9.13 30.95 15.38
C PRO A 254 9.47 31.16 16.86
N SER A 255 8.65 31.91 17.60
CA SER A 255 8.91 32.21 19.01
C SER A 255 8.68 31.00 19.93
N THR A 256 7.95 29.98 19.47
CA THR A 256 7.71 28.75 20.24
C THR A 256 8.95 27.84 20.29
N LEU A 257 9.90 28.03 19.36
CA LEU A 257 11.12 27.22 19.30
C LEU A 257 12.03 27.50 20.49
N LYS A 258 12.51 26.43 21.13
CA LYS A 258 13.58 26.52 22.14
C LYS A 258 14.83 27.17 21.54
N LEU A 259 15.59 27.89 22.37
CA LEU A 259 16.77 28.65 21.97
C LEU A 259 17.75 27.85 21.09
N GLU A 260 17.98 26.58 21.43
CA GLU A 260 18.90 25.69 20.70
C GLU A 260 18.44 25.35 19.27
N TYR A 261 17.16 25.50 18.97
CA TYR A 261 16.56 25.25 17.65
C TYR A 261 16.23 26.52 16.87
N GLN A 262 16.45 27.72 17.44
CA GLN A 262 16.08 28.99 16.80
C GLN A 262 16.73 29.19 15.42
N LYS A 263 17.94 28.66 15.21
CA LYS A 263 18.62 28.67 13.90
C LYS A 263 17.86 27.92 12.80
N PHE A 264 16.93 27.04 13.15
CA PHE A 264 16.11 26.27 12.22
C PHE A 264 14.71 26.87 12.00
N SER A 265 14.42 28.07 12.52
CA SER A 265 13.11 28.72 12.33
C SER A 265 12.64 28.86 10.88
N PRO A 266 13.50 29.04 9.84
CA PRO A 266 13.02 29.10 8.46
C PRO A 266 12.31 27.83 7.99
N TYR A 267 12.61 26.67 8.60
CA TYR A 267 11.98 25.40 8.24
C TYR A 267 10.49 25.36 8.61
N LEU A 268 10.03 26.18 9.55
CA LEU A 268 8.60 26.27 9.86
C LEU A 268 7.81 26.79 8.65
N GLN A 269 8.27 27.90 8.05
CA GLN A 269 7.62 28.45 6.85
C GLN A 269 7.77 27.54 5.64
N LYS A 270 8.96 26.93 5.44
CA LYS A 270 9.15 25.97 4.34
C LYS A 270 8.19 24.79 4.46
N LEU A 271 8.04 24.23 5.66
CA LEU A 271 7.09 23.15 5.91
C LEU A 271 5.65 23.61 5.69
N ALA A 272 5.29 24.85 6.05
CA ALA A 272 3.97 25.41 5.77
C ALA A 272 3.64 25.41 4.27
N GLU A 273 4.59 25.85 3.45
CA GLU A 273 4.45 25.90 2.00
C GLU A 273 4.36 24.50 1.35
N ILE A 274 5.05 23.50 1.92
CA ILE A 274 4.90 22.10 1.51
C ILE A 274 3.49 21.60 1.87
N VAL A 275 3.11 21.69 3.15
CA VAL A 275 1.88 21.07 3.66
C VAL A 275 0.63 21.68 3.04
N ARG A 276 0.61 23.01 2.84
CA ARG A 276 -0.54 23.68 2.21
C ARG A 276 -0.77 23.26 0.76
N ARG A 277 0.20 22.58 0.13
CA ARG A 277 0.11 22.01 -1.22
C ARG A 277 -0.20 20.52 -1.23
N GLU A 278 -0.39 19.90 -0.05
CA GLU A 278 -0.83 18.51 0.00
C GLU A 278 -2.23 18.36 -0.63
N PRO A 279 -2.48 17.30 -1.43
CA PRO A 279 -3.70 17.18 -2.24
C PRO A 279 -5.02 17.14 -1.46
N ASP A 280 -4.96 16.82 -0.17
CA ASP A 280 -6.08 16.78 0.75
C ASP A 280 -5.98 17.84 1.85
N CYS A 281 -5.06 18.81 1.74
CA CYS A 281 -4.96 19.90 2.69
C CYS A 281 -6.07 20.93 2.42
N TYR A 282 -6.93 21.10 3.41
CA TYR A 282 -7.93 22.17 3.43
C TYR A 282 -7.39 23.44 4.11
N GLU A 283 -6.68 23.30 5.22
CA GLU A 283 -6.13 24.41 6.00
C GLU A 283 -4.96 23.92 6.87
N VAL A 284 -3.84 24.62 6.85
CA VAL A 284 -2.72 24.36 7.78
C VAL A 284 -2.97 25.08 9.10
N THR A 285 -3.08 24.33 10.18
CA THR A 285 -3.54 24.86 11.47
C THR A 285 -2.42 25.09 12.48
N TYR A 286 -1.32 24.32 12.40
CA TYR A 286 -0.23 24.44 13.36
C TYR A 286 1.06 23.78 12.85
N ILE A 287 2.21 24.40 13.08
CA ILE A 287 3.53 23.88 12.70
C ILE A 287 4.52 24.14 13.84
N ASP A 288 5.26 23.12 14.23
CA ASP A 288 6.30 23.25 15.26
C ASP A 288 7.36 22.15 15.14
N LEU A 289 8.37 22.20 16.00
CA LEU A 289 9.37 21.16 16.19
C LEU A 289 8.81 20.02 17.08
N SER A 290 8.99 18.78 16.62
CA SER A 290 8.69 17.59 17.41
C SER A 290 9.83 17.29 18.39
N LEU A 291 9.72 17.78 19.63
CA LEU A 291 10.75 17.58 20.67
C LEU A 291 11.05 16.09 20.95
N SER A 292 10.06 15.22 20.89
CA SER A 292 10.22 13.78 21.15
C SER A 292 10.92 13.03 20.01
N LYS A 293 10.93 13.59 18.80
CA LYS A 293 11.57 12.99 17.61
C LYS A 293 12.85 13.70 17.18
N SER A 294 13.14 14.86 17.77
CA SER A 294 14.27 15.70 17.39
C SER A 294 15.52 15.41 18.21
N THR A 295 16.67 15.65 17.58
CA THR A 295 17.94 15.89 18.28
C THR A 295 18.54 17.21 17.78
N PRO A 296 19.47 17.85 18.51
CA PRO A 296 20.07 19.11 18.06
C PRO A 296 20.74 19.07 16.68
N ASN A 297 21.15 17.87 16.23
CA ASN A 297 21.78 17.64 14.94
C ASN A 297 20.82 17.10 13.87
N ASN A 298 19.64 16.63 14.26
CA ASN A 298 18.60 16.14 13.36
C ASN A 298 17.22 16.62 13.85
N PRO A 299 16.87 17.89 13.58
CA PRO A 299 15.56 18.44 13.94
C PRO A 299 14.47 17.77 13.10
N VAL A 300 13.36 17.43 13.76
CA VAL A 300 12.16 16.92 13.12
C VAL A 300 11.03 17.90 13.39
N PHE A 301 10.49 18.49 12.34
CA PHE A 301 9.32 19.35 12.39
C PHE A 301 8.06 18.53 12.16
N PHE A 302 6.93 19.04 12.63
CA PHE A 302 5.63 18.52 12.29
C PHE A 302 4.68 19.64 11.90
N ALA A 303 3.71 19.30 11.07
CA ALA A 303 2.62 20.17 10.71
C ALA A 303 1.30 19.45 10.93
N GLN A 304 0.31 20.20 11.38
CA GLN A 304 -1.08 19.79 11.52
C GLN A 304 -1.93 20.55 10.52
N TYR A 305 -2.79 19.81 9.82
CA TYR A 305 -3.70 20.39 8.85
C TYR A 305 -5.06 19.67 8.86
N LYS A 306 -6.11 20.40 8.50
CA LYS A 306 -7.46 19.85 8.30
C LYS A 306 -7.60 19.33 6.89
N THR A 307 -8.43 18.29 6.73
CA THR A 307 -8.76 17.77 5.38
C THR A 307 -10.05 18.34 4.81
N GLN A 308 -10.90 18.94 5.66
CA GLN A 308 -12.20 19.52 5.31
C GLN A 308 -12.53 20.68 6.27
N ALA A 309 -13.49 21.54 5.90
CA ALA A 309 -13.83 22.75 6.66
C ALA A 309 -14.28 22.49 8.10
N ASP A 310 -15.15 21.50 8.29
CA ASP A 310 -15.78 21.18 9.58
C ASP A 310 -15.11 19.99 10.30
N ASP A 311 -13.86 19.68 9.94
CA ASP A 311 -13.12 18.59 10.56
C ASP A 311 -12.48 19.04 11.88
N PHE A 312 -12.87 18.40 12.98
CA PHE A 312 -12.23 18.57 14.29
C PHE A 312 -10.93 17.77 14.41
N HIS A 313 -10.69 16.82 13.51
CA HIS A 313 -9.47 16.03 13.48
C HIS A 313 -8.45 16.67 12.53
N THR A 314 -7.20 16.72 12.96
CA THR A 314 -6.09 17.16 12.12
C THR A 314 -5.23 15.97 11.73
N GLN A 315 -4.73 16.00 10.50
CA GLN A 315 -3.65 15.13 10.07
C GLN A 315 -2.33 15.70 10.57
N THR A 316 -1.44 14.85 11.08
CA THR A 316 -0.11 15.27 11.54
C THR A 316 0.96 14.61 10.70
N ILE A 317 1.77 15.40 9.99
CA ILE A 317 2.90 14.91 9.21
C ILE A 317 4.22 15.37 9.84
N HIS A 318 5.29 14.58 9.65
CA HIS A 318 6.59 14.84 10.25
C HIS A 318 7.69 14.83 9.21
N TYR A 319 8.59 15.79 9.30
CA TYR A 319 9.63 16.02 8.33
C TYR A 319 10.96 16.36 9.01
N THR A 320 12.02 15.71 8.57
CA THR A 320 13.40 16.15 8.84
C THR A 320 13.73 17.36 7.97
N THR A 321 14.77 18.13 8.35
CA THR A 321 15.25 19.26 7.53
C THR A 321 15.60 18.84 6.10
N ASN A 322 16.23 17.68 5.92
CA ASN A 322 16.59 17.17 4.60
C ASN A 322 15.36 16.87 3.72
N GLN A 323 14.28 16.34 4.32
CA GLN A 323 13.03 16.11 3.60
C GLN A 323 12.37 17.44 3.24
N ILE A 324 12.38 18.43 4.14
CA ILE A 324 11.85 19.76 3.87
C ILE A 324 12.60 20.41 2.70
N ASP A 325 13.92 20.41 2.70
CA ASP A 325 14.68 21.01 1.59
C ASP A 325 14.38 20.28 0.27
N THR A 326 14.35 18.94 0.30
CA THR A 326 14.07 18.13 -0.91
C THR A 326 12.70 18.42 -1.51
N GLU A 327 11.67 18.61 -0.69
CA GLU A 327 10.30 18.87 -1.17
C GLU A 327 10.07 20.35 -1.48
N TYR A 328 10.64 21.26 -0.68
CA TYR A 328 10.53 22.69 -0.91
C TYR A 328 11.19 23.12 -2.23
N ASP A 329 12.34 22.54 -2.57
CA ASP A 329 13.05 22.82 -3.81
C ASP A 329 12.29 22.33 -5.07
N GLN A 330 11.24 21.50 -4.90
CA GLN A 330 10.35 21.06 -5.98
C GLN A 330 9.14 21.99 -6.19
N ILE A 331 8.95 22.99 -5.33
CA ILE A 331 7.87 23.96 -5.45
C ILE A 331 8.29 25.02 -6.47
N ASP A 332 7.55 25.12 -7.57
CA ASP A 332 7.82 25.99 -8.71
C ASP A 332 6.95 27.26 -8.71
N ASP A 333 6.10 27.44 -7.69
CA ASP A 333 5.12 28.53 -7.57
C ASP A 333 5.13 29.23 -6.20
N LEU A 334 6.32 29.33 -5.59
CA LEU A 334 6.55 30.07 -4.34
C LEU A 334 6.36 31.58 -4.47
#